data_AF-A0A7C7J7R1-F1
#
_entry.id   AF-A0A7C7J7R1-F1
#
_cell.length_a   1.000
_cell.length_b   1.000
_cell.length_c   1.000
_cell.angle_alpha   90.00
_cell.angle_beta   90.00
_cell.angle_gamma   90.00
#
_symmetry.space_group_name_H-M   'P 1'
#
loop_
_entity.id
_entity.type
_entity.pdbx_description
1 polymer ?
#
loop_
_entity_poly.entity_id
_entity_poly.type
_entity_poly.pdbx_seq_one_letter_code
_entity_poly.pdbx_strand_id
1 'polypeptide(L)'
;MMPLRLNLYPRAATTYGILDGSISVETDRPEMIRTGATKIIADGSIQGYTGYLRDAYHVPYHVPYHGDESYRGYPRWSREKLTEIVIDMYKNKRQVAIRGNGDAAIDDIFTR
;
A
#
# COMPACT_ATOMS: atom_id res chain seq x y z
N MET A 1 -21.13 -22.15 -15.98
CA MET A 1 -20.01 -21.26 -15.59
C MET A 1 -20.51 -20.32 -14.49
N MET A 2 -19.78 -20.14 -13.39
CA MET A 2 -20.18 -19.27 -12.27
C MET A 2 -19.82 -17.81 -12.58
N PRO A 3 -20.71 -16.83 -12.35
CA PRO A 3 -20.38 -15.42 -12.58
C PRO A 3 -19.33 -14.92 -11.57
N LEU A 4 -18.23 -14.33 -12.08
CA LEU A 4 -17.17 -13.72 -11.28
C LEU A 4 -17.39 -12.21 -11.17
N ARG A 5 -17.56 -11.69 -9.95
CA ARG A 5 -17.62 -10.25 -9.68
C ARG A 5 -16.22 -9.73 -9.33
N LEU A 6 -15.86 -8.55 -9.85
CA LEU A 6 -14.58 -7.90 -9.64
C LEU A 6 -14.74 -6.66 -8.76
N ASN A 7 -13.87 -6.54 -7.74
CA ASN A 7 -13.73 -5.34 -6.94
C ASN A 7 -12.30 -4.81 -7.09
N LEU A 8 -12.16 -3.70 -7.81
CA LEU A 8 -10.89 -3.13 -8.23
C LEU A 8 -10.42 -2.08 -7.22
N TYR A 9 -9.17 -2.20 -6.77
CA TYR A 9 -8.60 -1.28 -5.78
C TYR A 9 -7.53 -0.43 -6.47
N PRO A 10 -7.89 0.76 -6.99
CA PRO A 10 -6.95 1.61 -7.72
C PRO A 10 -5.84 2.11 -6.78
N ARG A 11 -4.62 2.26 -7.30
CA ARG A 11 -3.54 2.91 -6.54
C ARG A 11 -3.86 4.39 -6.31
N ALA A 12 -3.18 5.02 -5.35
CA ALA A 12 -3.39 6.44 -5.01
C ALA A 12 -3.34 7.37 -6.25
N ALA A 13 -2.32 7.27 -7.10
CA ALA A 13 -2.22 8.07 -8.33
C ALA A 13 -3.44 7.90 -9.27
N THR A 14 -3.89 6.67 -9.48
CA THR A 14 -5.10 6.40 -10.28
C THR A 14 -6.35 6.94 -9.59
N THR A 15 -6.41 6.88 -8.25
CA THR A 15 -7.52 7.48 -7.51
C THR A 15 -7.57 8.99 -7.68
N TYR A 16 -6.43 9.68 -7.62
CA TYR A 16 -6.38 11.12 -7.87
C TYR A 16 -6.89 11.45 -9.28
N GLY A 17 -6.45 10.71 -10.30
CA GLY A 17 -6.96 10.90 -11.66
C GLY A 17 -8.46 10.63 -11.80
N ILE A 18 -9.03 9.72 -11.00
CA ILE A 18 -10.49 9.52 -10.96
C ILE A 18 -11.19 10.71 -10.28
N LEU A 19 -10.60 11.26 -9.22
CA LEU A 19 -11.17 12.39 -8.47
C LEU A 19 -11.13 13.70 -9.26
N ASP A 20 -10.08 13.94 -10.03
CA ASP A 20 -9.93 15.13 -10.87
C ASP A 20 -10.56 15.00 -12.27
N GLY A 21 -11.08 13.81 -12.60
CA GLY A 21 -11.75 13.52 -13.87
C GLY A 21 -10.82 13.21 -15.05
N SER A 22 -9.50 13.17 -14.85
CA SER A 22 -8.54 12.76 -15.88
C SER A 22 -8.57 11.26 -16.20
N ILE A 23 -9.15 10.44 -15.33
CA ILE A 23 -9.36 9.00 -15.52
C ILE A 23 -10.85 8.68 -15.30
N SER A 24 -11.52 8.19 -16.33
CA SER A 24 -12.85 7.59 -16.21
C SER A 24 -12.77 6.09 -15.94
N VAL A 25 -13.70 5.58 -15.13
CA VAL A 25 -13.87 4.14 -14.91
C VAL A 25 -15.27 3.76 -15.37
N GLU A 26 -15.36 3.34 -16.62
CA GLU A 26 -16.61 2.97 -17.28
C GLU A 26 -16.79 1.45 -17.28
N THR A 27 -18.03 1.00 -17.09
CA THR A 27 -18.42 -0.40 -17.30
C THR A 27 -19.89 -0.47 -17.69
N ASP A 28 -20.21 -1.36 -18.63
CA ASP A 28 -21.57 -1.74 -18.99
C ASP A 28 -22.20 -2.72 -17.98
N ARG A 29 -21.43 -3.17 -16.98
CA ARG A 29 -21.80 -4.19 -15.97
C ARG A 29 -21.53 -3.72 -14.52
N PRO A 30 -22.17 -2.63 -14.04
CA PRO A 30 -21.92 -2.04 -12.72
C PRO A 30 -22.25 -2.96 -11.53
N GLU A 31 -23.05 -4.00 -11.75
CA GLU A 31 -23.34 -5.07 -10.77
C GLU A 31 -22.20 -6.09 -10.65
N MET A 32 -21.34 -6.18 -11.66
CA MET A 32 -20.24 -7.14 -11.76
C MET A 32 -18.87 -6.51 -11.49
N ILE A 33 -18.68 -5.23 -11.82
CA ILE A 33 -17.41 -4.52 -11.66
C ILE A 33 -17.64 -3.31 -10.75
N ARG A 34 -16.87 -3.25 -9.65
CA ARG A 34 -16.89 -2.12 -8.71
C ARG A 34 -15.49 -1.60 -8.48
N THR A 35 -15.38 -0.29 -8.27
CA THR A 35 -14.15 0.35 -7.78
C THR A 35 -14.25 0.49 -6.27
N GLY A 36 -13.41 -0.24 -5.54
CA GLY A 36 -13.36 -0.27 -4.09
C GLY A 36 -12.44 0.81 -3.50
N ALA A 37 -11.81 0.43 -2.39
CA ALA A 37 -10.89 1.28 -1.65
C ALA A 37 -9.64 1.64 -2.50
N THR A 38 -9.04 2.78 -2.17
CA THR A 38 -7.73 3.16 -2.71
C THR A 38 -6.66 2.26 -2.11
N LYS A 39 -5.93 1.55 -2.97
CA LYS A 39 -4.81 0.70 -2.56
C LYS A 39 -3.58 1.55 -2.30
N ILE A 40 -3.01 1.39 -1.11
CA ILE A 40 -1.72 1.95 -0.73
C ILE A 40 -0.77 0.80 -0.39
N ILE A 41 0.50 0.97 -0.73
CA ILE A 41 1.59 0.06 -0.38
C ILE A 41 2.55 0.87 0.47
N ALA A 42 2.71 0.52 1.74
CA ALA A 42 3.58 1.21 2.68
C ALA A 42 5.03 0.71 2.61
N ASP A 43 5.25 -0.56 2.23
CA ASP A 43 6.57 -1.18 2.12
C ASP A 43 6.59 -2.37 1.14
N GLY A 44 7.73 -3.06 1.06
CA GLY A 44 7.95 -4.22 0.19
C GLY A 44 7.51 -5.56 0.80
N SER A 45 8.25 -6.62 0.51
CA SER A 45 8.00 -7.97 1.04
C SER A 45 9.11 -8.44 1.96
N ILE A 46 8.76 -9.25 2.95
CA ILE A 46 9.74 -9.89 3.85
C ILE A 46 10.65 -10.82 3.07
N GLN A 47 10.10 -11.62 2.14
CA GLN A 47 10.85 -12.57 1.33
C GLN A 47 11.82 -11.88 0.35
N GLY A 48 11.46 -10.67 -0.09
CA GLY A 48 12.30 -9.84 -0.93
C GLY A 48 13.22 -8.91 -0.15
N TYR A 49 13.28 -9.04 1.18
CA TYR A 49 14.02 -8.15 2.08
C TYR A 49 13.67 -6.66 1.93
N THR A 50 12.47 -6.33 1.45
CA THR A 50 12.06 -4.93 1.22
C THR A 50 10.92 -4.48 2.14
N GLY A 51 10.40 -5.36 3.00
CA GLY A 51 9.48 -4.97 4.07
C GLY A 51 10.20 -4.15 5.14
N TYR A 52 9.57 -3.10 5.66
CA TYR A 52 10.21 -2.14 6.55
C TYR A 52 10.04 -2.54 8.02
N LEU A 53 11.12 -3.03 8.61
CA LEU A 53 11.17 -3.53 9.97
C LEU A 53 11.72 -2.49 10.95
N ARG A 54 11.33 -2.61 12.22
CA ARG A 54 11.90 -1.77 13.29
C ARG A 54 13.36 -2.15 13.56
N ASP A 55 13.59 -3.46 13.62
CA ASP A 55 14.90 -4.08 13.82
C ASP A 55 15.45 -4.65 12.50
N ALA A 56 16.76 -4.92 12.46
CA ALA A 56 17.39 -5.50 11.28
C ALA A 56 16.82 -6.90 10.96
N TYR A 57 16.84 -7.27 9.68
CA TYR A 57 16.42 -8.60 9.25
C TYR A 57 17.25 -9.67 9.95
N HIS A 58 16.59 -10.68 10.51
CA HIS A 58 17.29 -11.84 11.05
C HIS A 58 17.89 -12.67 9.92
N VAL A 59 19.17 -13.03 10.08
CA VAL A 59 19.91 -13.80 9.08
C VAL A 59 20.43 -15.07 9.73
N PRO A 60 19.83 -16.23 9.44
CA PRO A 60 20.21 -17.48 10.11
C PRO A 60 21.60 -18.00 9.72
N TYR A 61 22.23 -17.46 8.68
CA TYR A 61 23.52 -17.94 8.14
C TYR A 61 24.64 -16.88 8.09
N HIS A 62 24.59 -15.83 8.92
CA HIS A 62 25.64 -14.81 9.09
C HIS A 62 26.05 -14.02 7.83
N VAL A 63 25.26 -14.02 6.74
CA VAL A 63 25.50 -13.14 5.58
C VAL A 63 24.38 -12.10 5.52
N PRO A 64 24.60 -10.90 6.08
CA PRO A 64 23.62 -9.82 6.03
C PRO A 64 23.22 -9.48 4.60
N TYR A 65 22.01 -8.94 4.43
CA TYR A 65 21.55 -8.52 3.12
C TYR A 65 22.50 -7.45 2.57
N HIS A 66 23.14 -7.74 1.44
CA HIS A 66 24.25 -6.94 0.88
C HIS A 66 25.40 -6.61 1.86
N GLY A 67 25.60 -7.43 2.90
CA GLY A 67 26.64 -7.21 3.91
C GLY A 67 26.33 -6.13 4.95
N ASP A 68 25.10 -5.61 4.99
CA ASP A 68 24.65 -4.64 5.99
C ASP A 68 23.89 -5.33 7.14
N GLU A 69 24.53 -5.45 8.31
CA GLU A 69 23.95 -6.01 9.53
C GLU A 69 22.80 -5.18 10.11
N SER A 70 22.70 -3.90 9.74
CA SER A 70 21.63 -2.99 10.17
C SER A 70 20.45 -2.97 9.21
N TYR A 71 20.53 -3.72 8.10
CA TYR A 71 19.54 -3.67 7.04
C TYR A 71 18.17 -4.14 7.53
N ARG A 72 17.18 -3.26 7.42
CA ARG A 72 15.81 -3.46 7.91
C ARG A 72 14.74 -3.21 6.85
N GLY A 73 15.11 -3.23 5.57
CA GLY A 73 14.25 -2.78 4.48
C GLY A 73 13.97 -1.28 4.57
N TYR A 74 12.90 -0.81 3.92
CA TYR A 74 12.62 0.61 3.81
C TYR A 74 11.15 0.90 3.55
N PRO A 75 10.62 2.03 4.05
CA PRO A 75 9.27 2.44 3.74
C PRO A 75 9.21 2.96 2.30
N ARG A 76 8.06 2.79 1.66
CA ARG A 76 7.77 3.35 0.32
C ARG A 76 7.53 4.86 0.36
N TRP A 77 6.97 5.33 1.47
CA TRP A 77 6.63 6.73 1.72
C TRP A 77 7.20 7.12 3.07
N SER A 78 7.59 8.39 3.26
CA SER A 78 7.78 8.86 4.63
C SER A 78 6.46 8.77 5.39
N ARG A 79 6.52 8.72 6.73
CA ARG A 79 5.34 8.67 7.58
C ARG A 79 4.40 9.84 7.35
N GLU A 80 4.97 11.04 7.17
CA GLU A 80 4.24 12.27 6.91
C GLU A 80 3.53 12.18 5.57
N LYS A 81 4.20 11.69 4.53
CA LYS A 81 3.59 11.55 3.21
C LYS A 81 2.51 10.48 3.18
N LEU A 82 2.71 9.37 3.89
CA LEU A 82 1.68 8.34 4.06
C LEU A 82 0.43 8.92 4.75
N THR A 83 0.64 9.68 5.81
CA THR A 83 -0.44 10.36 6.56
C THR A 83 -1.19 11.37 5.69
N GLU A 84 -0.47 12.19 4.92
CA GLU A 84 -1.04 13.14 3.97
C GLU A 84 -1.96 12.43 2.96
N ILE A 85 -1.47 11.35 2.33
CA ILE A 85 -2.26 10.56 1.37
C ILE A 85 -3.53 10.01 2.03
N VAL A 86 -3.44 9.48 3.25
CA VAL A 86 -4.61 8.93 3.97
C VAL A 86 -5.62 10.02 4.28
N ILE A 87 -5.17 11.17 4.79
CA ILE A 87 -6.02 12.33 5.08
C ILE A 87 -6.72 12.83 3.80
N ASP A 88 -6.00 12.92 2.69
CA ASP A 88 -6.58 13.39 1.43
C ASP A 88 -7.61 12.41 0.86
N MET A 89 -7.36 11.10 0.95
CA MET A 89 -8.37 10.09 0.59
C MET A 89 -9.61 10.20 1.49
N TYR A 90 -9.42 10.38 2.80
CA TYR A 90 -10.51 10.56 3.74
C TYR A 90 -11.35 11.81 3.45
N LYS A 91 -10.72 12.96 3.18
CA LYS A 91 -11.39 14.21 2.77
C LYS A 91 -12.24 14.03 1.51
N ASN A 92 -11.78 13.18 0.59
CA ASN A 92 -12.50 12.82 -0.64
C ASN A 92 -13.50 11.66 -0.44
N LYS A 93 -13.85 11.30 0.79
CA LYS A 93 -14.78 10.21 1.15
C LYS A 93 -14.38 8.86 0.55
N ARG A 94 -13.08 8.62 0.36
CA ARG A 94 -12.53 7.36 -0.14
C ARG A 94 -12.05 6.49 1.02
N GLN A 95 -12.46 5.22 1.00
CA GLN A 95 -11.83 4.20 1.84
C GLN A 95 -10.40 3.94 1.37
N VAL A 96 -9.51 3.62 2.30
CA VAL A 96 -8.13 3.22 2.02
C VAL A 96 -7.90 1.78 2.45
N ALA A 97 -7.10 1.04 1.68
CA ALA A 97 -6.61 -0.28 2.02
C ALA A 97 -5.09 -0.28 1.91
N ILE A 98 -4.41 -0.29 3.05
CA ILE A 98 -2.95 -0.15 3.10
C ILE A 98 -2.33 -1.53 3.34
N ARG A 99 -1.37 -1.91 2.49
CA ARG A 99 -0.48 -3.04 2.75
C ARG A 99 0.74 -2.52 3.51
N GLY A 100 0.96 -3.03 4.71
CA GLY A 100 2.22 -2.92 5.45
C GLY A 100 2.61 -4.31 5.94
N ASN A 101 3.78 -4.79 5.55
CA ASN A 101 4.26 -6.11 5.91
C ASN A 101 5.20 -6.08 7.11
N GLY A 102 6.13 -5.13 7.12
CA GLY A 102 7.06 -4.93 8.22
C GLY A 102 6.44 -4.15 9.38
N ASP A 103 6.91 -4.40 10.59
CA ASP A 103 6.35 -3.84 11.82
C ASP A 103 6.55 -2.32 11.92
N ALA A 104 7.67 -1.78 11.45
CA ALA A 104 7.86 -0.33 11.37
C ALA A 104 6.94 0.32 10.33
N ALA A 105 6.68 -0.32 9.18
CA ALA A 105 5.66 0.18 8.24
C ALA A 105 4.25 0.13 8.84
N ILE A 106 3.94 -0.89 9.64
CA ILE A 106 2.66 -0.99 10.34
C ILE A 106 2.53 0.12 11.41
N ASP A 107 3.59 0.44 12.14
CA ASP A 107 3.61 1.60 13.04
C ASP A 107 3.35 2.91 12.28
N ASP A 108 3.92 3.07 11.08
CA ASP A 108 3.68 4.25 10.25
C ASP A 108 2.24 4.33 9.74
N ILE A 109 1.59 3.19 9.49
CA ILE A 109 0.16 3.10 9.13
C ILE A 109 -0.74 3.49 10.30
N PHE A 110 -0.43 3.02 11.50
CA PHE A 110 -1.20 3.35 12.70
C PHE A 110 -0.70 4.67 13.29
N THR A 111 -1.27 5.76 12.80
CA THR A 111 -1.15 7.08 13.44
C THR A 111 -1.60 6.99 14.90
N ARG A 112 -0.71 7.31 15.84
CA ARG A 112 -1.08 7.63 17.22
C ARG A 112 -1.42 9.11 17.34
#